data_AF-A0A3P8SW48-F1
#
_entry.id   AF-A0A3P8SW48-F1
#
_cell.length_a   1.000
_cell.length_b   1.000
_cell.length_c   1.000
_cell.angle_alpha   90.00
_cell.angle_beta   90.00
_cell.angle_gamma   90.00
#
_symmetry.space_group_name_H-M   'P 1'
#
loop_
_entity.id
_entity.type
_entity.pdbx_description
1 polymer ?
#
loop_
_entity_poly.entity_id
_entity_poly.type
_entity_poly.pdbx_seq_one_letter_code
_entity_poly.pdbx_strand_id
1 'polypeptide(L)'
;MKIKYAIVFICIVALVIIEKESNILSRVSDKLIQRQTPQQTPQTPLDYSNTTQKGSLIALKMLLSKLSGPKGNYSNFSEEQEEEELDDLSSYSYSGGRKHILLMATTRTGSSFVGEFFNQHGEKMFYLFEPLWHVERMLTTTAKTNNGTVLVGIYRDVLQGLFLCDFSSLEKFISPPPQDHVTPALFRRESSLSLCEENVCSPVIKDVFERYHCKTRRCGPLNLTLASESCLSKQHHAIKTVRVRQLDTLQPLVEDPRLDIRVIQLVRDPRAILASRMVAFSTKYQTWKAWAQDGQVPEDDEEVKRLKVNCDHLRMSAEVGLSQPRWLRHRYMLVRYEDIARYPMQKAEEMYKFTGIPFSSQAREWILRNTQTTQEASGIYSTQKNSSEQAEKWRFSIPFTLAQVVQRVCGPTMKLFGYRFVDDEKTLTNKSITLLEDKLFY
;
A
#
# COMPACT_ATOMS: atom_id res chain seq x y z
N MET A 1 40.73 -52.16 -31.49
CA MET A 1 39.59 -52.59 -30.63
C MET A 1 39.48 -51.84 -29.30
N LYS A 2 40.57 -51.49 -28.59
CA LYS A 2 40.51 -50.89 -27.23
C LYS A 2 39.84 -49.51 -27.11
N ILE A 3 39.84 -48.68 -28.15
CA ILE A 3 39.25 -47.31 -28.10
C ILE A 3 37.71 -47.33 -28.18
N LYS A 4 37.12 -48.29 -28.90
CA LYS A 4 35.65 -48.40 -29.00
C LYS A 4 35.01 -48.82 -27.69
N TYR A 5 35.67 -49.67 -26.90
CA TYR A 5 35.20 -50.07 -25.57
C TYR A 5 35.33 -48.95 -24.52
N ALA A 6 36.34 -48.08 -24.65
CA ALA A 6 36.50 -46.93 -23.75
C ALA A 6 35.37 -45.90 -23.92
N ILE A 7 34.95 -45.62 -25.16
CA ILE A 7 33.83 -44.70 -25.43
C ILE A 7 32.51 -45.27 -24.93
N VAL A 8 32.26 -46.57 -25.16
CA VAL A 8 31.06 -47.25 -24.64
C VAL A 8 31.05 -47.26 -23.11
N PHE A 9 32.19 -47.49 -22.47
CA PHE A 9 32.31 -47.45 -21.01
C PHE A 9 32.05 -46.04 -20.45
N ILE A 10 32.58 -44.99 -21.08
CA ILE A 10 32.31 -43.60 -20.68
C ILE A 10 30.83 -43.25 -20.85
N CYS A 11 30.19 -43.69 -21.94
CA CYS A 11 28.75 -43.48 -22.15
C CYS A 11 27.90 -44.21 -21.09
N ILE A 12 28.28 -45.45 -20.72
CA ILE A 12 27.58 -46.20 -19.67
C ILE A 12 27.77 -45.54 -18.31
N VAL A 13 28.98 -45.09 -17.97
CA VAL A 13 29.25 -44.37 -16.72
C VAL A 13 28.49 -43.04 -16.67
N ALA A 14 28.43 -42.29 -17.77
CA ALA A 14 27.67 -41.05 -17.87
C ALA A 14 26.16 -41.31 -17.71
N LEU A 15 25.61 -42.36 -18.33
CA LEU A 15 24.20 -42.73 -18.17
C LEU A 15 23.88 -43.16 -16.74
N VAL A 16 24.75 -43.91 -16.08
CA VAL A 16 24.59 -44.31 -14.67
C VAL A 16 24.66 -43.09 -13.73
N ILE A 17 25.51 -42.10 -14.04
CA ILE A 17 25.57 -40.85 -13.27
C ILE A 17 24.29 -40.03 -13.48
N ILE A 18 23.80 -39.90 -14.72
CA ILE A 18 22.56 -39.18 -15.03
C ILE A 18 21.35 -39.87 -14.38
N GLU A 19 21.29 -41.20 -14.39
CA GLU A 19 20.22 -41.98 -13.75
C GLU A 19 20.29 -41.88 -12.22
N LYS A 20 21.49 -41.80 -11.65
CA LYS A 20 21.70 -41.58 -10.22
C LYS A 20 21.33 -40.15 -9.79
N GLU A 21 21.67 -39.12 -10.58
CA GLU A 21 21.23 -37.75 -10.32
C GLU A 21 19.73 -37.57 -10.51
N SER A 22 19.12 -38.22 -11.51
CA SER A 22 17.67 -38.24 -11.72
C SER A 22 16.94 -38.91 -10.55
N ASN A 23 17.47 -40.01 -10.01
CA ASN A 23 16.93 -40.67 -8.81
C ASN A 23 17.15 -39.86 -7.51
N ILE A 24 18.19 -39.04 -7.44
CA ILE A 24 18.40 -38.10 -6.32
C ILE A 24 17.42 -36.93 -6.44
N LEU A 25 17.22 -36.38 -7.63
CA LEU A 25 16.25 -35.33 -7.90
C LEU A 25 14.80 -35.80 -7.70
N SER A 26 14.47 -37.04 -8.06
CA SER A 26 13.15 -37.62 -7.76
C SER A 26 12.95 -37.82 -6.26
N ARG A 27 13.95 -38.34 -5.52
CA ARG A 27 13.88 -38.47 -4.05
C ARG A 27 13.84 -37.13 -3.31
N VAL A 28 14.49 -36.10 -3.84
CA VAL A 28 14.45 -34.73 -3.28
C VAL A 28 13.12 -34.05 -3.62
N SER A 29 12.58 -34.28 -4.81
CA SER A 29 11.24 -33.85 -5.22
C SER A 29 10.17 -34.55 -4.38
N ASP A 30 10.26 -35.86 -4.16
CA ASP A 30 9.33 -36.61 -3.31
C ASP A 30 9.41 -36.17 -1.85
N LYS A 31 10.61 -35.87 -1.32
CA LYS A 31 10.76 -35.26 0.02
C LYS A 31 10.25 -33.82 0.11
N LEU A 32 10.27 -33.06 -0.98
CA LEU A 32 9.69 -31.71 -1.06
C LEU A 32 8.16 -31.76 -1.18
N ILE A 33 7.62 -32.72 -1.94
CA ILE A 33 6.18 -32.98 -2.09
C ILE A 33 5.60 -33.55 -0.78
N GLN A 34 6.35 -34.39 -0.06
CA GLN A 34 5.94 -34.93 1.25
C GLN A 34 6.02 -33.88 2.38
N ARG A 35 6.80 -32.81 2.21
CA ARG A 35 6.77 -31.61 3.09
C ARG A 35 5.70 -30.58 2.71
N GLN A 36 5.12 -30.67 1.51
CA GLN A 36 4.14 -29.69 1.00
C GLN A 36 2.69 -30.23 0.93
N THR A 37 2.43 -31.46 1.36
CA THR A 37 1.05 -31.96 1.50
C THR A 37 0.64 -31.95 2.98
N PRO A 38 -0.52 -31.35 3.36
CA PRO A 38 -0.95 -31.24 4.75
C PRO A 38 -1.31 -32.62 5.33
N GLN A 39 -0.78 -32.95 6.51
CA GLN A 39 -1.39 -34.01 7.33
C GLN A 39 -2.82 -33.62 7.66
N GLN A 40 -3.74 -34.51 7.29
CA GLN A 40 -5.18 -34.43 7.51
C GLN A 40 -5.50 -34.17 8.99
N THR A 41 -6.17 -33.04 9.23
CA THR A 41 -7.13 -32.88 10.33
C THR A 41 -8.53 -32.93 9.70
N PRO A 42 -9.53 -33.54 10.36
CA PRO A 42 -10.67 -34.17 9.69
C PRO A 42 -11.60 -33.18 8.99
N GLN A 43 -11.97 -33.50 7.75
CA GLN A 43 -13.20 -33.00 7.09
C GLN A 43 -14.38 -33.62 7.86
N THR A 44 -15.36 -32.88 8.37
CA THR A 44 -16.61 -32.36 7.74
C THR A 44 -17.46 -31.81 8.93
N PRO A 45 -18.53 -30.99 8.78
CA PRO A 45 -19.11 -30.39 7.60
C PRO A 45 -19.12 -28.85 7.60
N LEU A 46 -19.35 -28.29 6.40
CA LEU A 46 -19.97 -26.98 6.22
C LEU A 46 -21.38 -27.03 6.84
N ASP A 47 -21.45 -26.90 8.16
CA ASP A 47 -22.70 -26.53 8.80
C ASP A 47 -22.85 -25.02 8.64
N TYR A 48 -23.76 -24.67 7.76
CA TYR A 48 -24.22 -23.32 7.52
C TYR A 48 -24.92 -22.84 8.79
N SER A 49 -24.16 -22.36 9.77
CA SER A 49 -24.70 -21.58 10.87
C SER A 49 -25.21 -20.26 10.30
N ASN A 50 -26.48 -20.27 9.93
CA ASN A 50 -27.29 -19.08 9.61
C ASN A 50 -27.31 -18.06 10.77
N THR A 51 -26.72 -18.36 11.93
CA THR A 51 -26.73 -17.57 13.14
C THR A 51 -25.59 -16.54 13.17
N THR A 52 -24.37 -16.89 12.72
CA THR A 52 -23.21 -15.97 12.71
C THR A 52 -23.27 -14.96 11.57
N GLN A 53 -23.82 -15.37 10.42
CA GLN A 53 -24.08 -14.48 9.29
C GLN A 53 -25.21 -13.49 9.61
N LYS A 54 -26.23 -13.91 10.38
CA LYS A 54 -27.25 -13.01 10.94
C LYS A 54 -26.65 -12.02 11.93
N GLY A 55 -25.76 -12.45 12.83
CA GLY A 55 -25.12 -11.56 13.81
C GLY A 55 -24.32 -10.42 13.18
N SER A 56 -23.50 -10.72 12.16
CA SER A 56 -22.73 -9.70 11.42
C SER A 56 -23.62 -8.76 10.60
N LEU A 57 -24.69 -9.29 9.99
CA LEU A 57 -25.64 -8.49 9.21
C LEU A 57 -26.53 -7.61 10.10
N ILE A 58 -26.89 -8.08 11.30
CA ILE A 58 -27.63 -7.31 12.31
C ILE A 58 -26.76 -6.19 12.87
N ALA A 59 -25.49 -6.48 13.22
CA ALA A 59 -24.55 -5.47 13.68
C ALA A 59 -24.34 -4.37 12.63
N LEU A 60 -24.21 -4.75 11.34
CA LEU A 60 -24.08 -3.78 10.24
C LEU A 60 -25.37 -3.00 9.98
N LYS A 61 -26.55 -3.65 10.01
CA LYS A 61 -27.85 -2.95 9.92
C LYS A 61 -28.04 -1.96 11.08
N MET A 62 -27.60 -2.33 12.28
CA MET A 62 -27.64 -1.47 13.47
C MET A 62 -26.62 -0.34 13.41
N LEU A 63 -25.48 -0.54 12.74
CA LEU A 63 -24.50 0.51 12.47
C LEU A 63 -25.01 1.51 11.44
N LEU A 64 -25.60 1.03 10.35
CA LEU A 64 -26.15 1.84 9.27
C LEU A 64 -27.40 2.64 9.71
N SER A 65 -28.23 2.07 10.59
CA SER A 65 -29.40 2.78 11.14
C SER A 65 -29.04 3.87 12.15
N LYS A 66 -27.86 3.81 12.78
CA LYS A 66 -27.36 4.84 13.70
C LYS A 66 -26.65 6.02 13.01
N LEU A 67 -26.37 5.92 11.72
CA LEU A 67 -25.71 6.97 10.92
C LEU A 67 -26.71 7.92 10.20
N SER A 68 -28.02 7.77 10.44
CA SER A 68 -29.06 8.64 9.87
C SER A 68 -29.57 9.63 10.94
N GLY A 69 -28.83 10.73 11.13
CA GLY A 69 -29.26 11.94 11.86
C GLY A 69 -29.62 13.08 10.87
N PRO A 70 -30.41 14.09 11.30
CA PRO A 70 -31.26 14.87 10.39
C PRO A 70 -30.47 15.83 9.49
N LYS A 71 -30.94 15.96 8.25
CA LYS A 71 -30.50 16.97 7.28
C LYS A 71 -30.83 18.36 7.82
N GLY A 72 -29.80 19.14 8.17
CA GLY A 72 -29.94 20.57 8.38
C GLY A 72 -29.97 21.29 7.03
N ASN A 73 -31.09 21.97 6.75
CA ASN A 73 -31.20 22.94 5.67
C ASN A 73 -30.51 24.23 6.10
N TYR A 74 -29.57 24.73 5.30
CA TYR A 74 -29.29 26.17 5.21
C TYR A 74 -28.95 26.52 3.77
N SER A 75 -29.74 27.44 3.23
CA SER A 75 -29.57 28.06 1.91
C SER A 75 -29.24 29.55 2.08
N ASN A 76 -28.27 29.98 1.27
CA ASN A 76 -27.98 31.32 0.73
C ASN A 76 -27.64 32.52 1.64
N PHE A 77 -26.42 33.05 1.45
CA PHE A 77 -26.01 34.46 1.21
C PHE A 77 -24.46 34.50 1.37
N SER A 78 -23.61 35.28 0.71
CA SER A 78 -23.58 36.10 -0.51
C SER A 78 -22.10 36.44 -0.78
N GLU A 79 -21.84 36.98 -1.97
CA GLU A 79 -20.60 37.40 -2.63
C GLU A 79 -19.54 38.21 -1.84
N GLU A 80 -18.30 38.03 -2.33
CA GLU A 80 -17.15 38.96 -2.43
C GLU A 80 -16.38 39.42 -1.18
N GLN A 81 -15.10 39.00 -1.12
CA GLN A 81 -13.95 39.92 -1.21
C GLN A 81 -12.67 39.10 -1.48
N GLU A 82 -12.03 39.38 -2.61
CA GLU A 82 -10.67 38.95 -2.94
C GLU A 82 -9.71 39.94 -2.28
N GLU A 83 -8.95 39.47 -1.29
CA GLU A 83 -7.73 40.15 -0.85
C GLU A 83 -6.52 39.38 -1.37
N GLU A 84 -5.71 40.08 -2.15
CA GLU A 84 -4.37 39.71 -2.57
C GLU A 84 -3.47 39.56 -1.34
N GLU A 85 -3.04 38.35 -1.01
CA GLU A 85 -1.88 38.15 -0.13
C GLU A 85 -0.66 37.76 -0.97
N LEU A 86 0.20 38.76 -1.07
CA LEU A 86 1.55 38.74 -1.63
C LEU A 86 2.43 37.76 -0.85
N ASP A 87 2.93 36.76 -1.57
CA ASP A 87 4.14 35.96 -1.35
C ASP A 87 4.94 36.25 -0.06
N ASP A 88 4.72 35.46 1.01
CA ASP A 88 5.70 35.31 2.10
C ASP A 88 6.32 33.90 2.05
N LEU A 89 7.25 33.77 1.11
CA LEU A 89 8.16 32.64 1.00
C LEU A 89 9.32 32.81 2.00
N SER A 90 9.04 33.11 3.28
CA SER A 90 10.12 33.37 4.24
C SER A 90 9.87 33.06 5.73
N SER A 91 9.07 32.04 6.10
CA SER A 91 9.29 31.35 7.39
C SER A 91 8.50 30.06 7.48
N TYR A 92 9.14 28.90 7.25
CA TYR A 92 8.65 27.65 7.83
C TYR A 92 8.88 27.73 9.35
N SER A 93 8.06 28.51 10.04
CA SER A 93 7.96 28.45 11.49
C SER A 93 7.61 27.01 11.84
N TYR A 94 8.55 26.30 12.46
CA TYR A 94 8.29 25.01 13.07
C TYR A 94 7.29 25.22 14.20
N SER A 95 6.00 25.33 13.86
CA SER A 95 4.92 25.36 14.84
C SER A 95 5.02 24.06 15.63
N GLY A 96 5.36 24.12 16.92
CA GLY A 96 5.63 22.93 17.76
C GLY A 96 4.43 21.99 18.00
N GLY A 97 3.32 22.16 17.25
CA GLY A 97 2.11 21.37 17.34
C GLY A 97 2.23 19.97 16.72
N ARG A 98 1.29 19.10 17.09
CA ARG A 98 1.15 17.75 16.54
C ARG A 98 0.79 17.80 15.06
N LYS A 99 1.47 16.97 14.26
CA LYS A 99 1.28 16.88 12.80
C LYS A 99 0.68 15.53 12.47
N HIS A 100 -0.26 15.51 11.52
CA HIS A 100 -0.97 14.30 11.10
C HIS A 100 -0.73 14.05 9.61
N ILE A 101 0.01 13.01 9.26
CA ILE A 101 0.38 12.69 7.88
C ILE A 101 -0.55 11.60 7.37
N LEU A 102 -1.22 11.86 6.25
CA LEU A 102 -1.91 10.82 5.48
C LEU A 102 -1.10 10.50 4.22
N LEU A 103 -0.47 9.33 4.20
CA LEU A 103 0.15 8.77 3.01
C LEU A 103 -0.91 8.08 2.17
N MET A 104 -1.47 8.83 1.21
CA MET A 104 -2.49 8.36 0.28
C MET A 104 -1.81 7.75 -0.95
N ALA A 105 -2.13 6.51 -1.27
CA ALA A 105 -1.43 5.77 -2.32
C ALA A 105 -2.37 4.84 -3.10
N THR A 106 -1.84 4.18 -4.12
CA THR A 106 -2.45 2.97 -4.68
C THR A 106 -1.51 1.78 -4.52
N THR A 107 -2.02 0.56 -4.62
CA THR A 107 -1.16 -0.61 -4.47
C THR A 107 -0.05 -0.60 -5.53
N ARG A 108 1.19 -0.83 -5.08
CA ARG A 108 2.43 -0.86 -5.87
C ARG A 108 3.04 0.50 -6.24
N THR A 109 2.67 1.60 -5.58
CA THR A 109 3.35 2.92 -5.71
C THR A 109 4.55 3.10 -4.76
N GLY A 110 5.09 2.03 -4.17
CA GLY A 110 6.20 2.12 -3.21
C GLY A 110 5.82 2.69 -1.84
N SER A 111 4.53 2.88 -1.56
CA SER A 111 4.01 3.43 -0.30
C SER A 111 4.49 2.71 0.97
N SER A 112 4.84 1.42 0.89
CA SER A 112 5.40 0.71 2.04
C SER A 112 6.81 1.21 2.38
N PHE A 113 7.61 1.53 1.37
CA PHE A 113 8.95 2.10 1.56
C PHE A 113 8.88 3.54 2.06
N VAL A 114 8.01 4.37 1.46
CA VAL A 114 7.79 5.75 1.93
C VAL A 114 7.21 5.79 3.34
N GLY A 115 6.33 4.85 3.69
CA GLY A 115 5.82 4.72 5.05
C GLY A 115 6.92 4.54 6.09
N GLU A 116 8.02 3.87 5.74
CA GLU A 116 9.17 3.72 6.63
C GLU A 116 9.93 5.02 6.85
N PHE A 117 9.84 6.03 5.96
CA PHE A 117 10.44 7.33 6.25
C PHE A 117 9.90 7.86 7.57
N PHE A 118 8.57 7.80 7.75
CA PHE A 118 7.92 8.23 8.98
C PHE A 118 8.03 7.19 10.11
N ASN A 119 7.80 5.90 9.83
CA ASN A 119 7.86 4.84 10.84
C ASN A 119 9.22 4.80 11.56
N GLN A 120 10.31 5.10 10.87
CA GLN A 120 11.68 5.09 11.38
C GLN A 120 12.12 6.42 11.99
N HIS A 121 11.20 7.39 12.11
CA HIS A 121 11.49 8.70 12.69
C HIS A 121 11.92 8.61 14.16
N GLY A 122 11.42 7.61 14.89
CA GLY A 122 11.78 7.33 16.29
C GLY A 122 10.61 7.51 17.24
N GLU A 123 10.92 7.75 18.52
CA GLU A 123 9.96 7.72 19.64
C GLU A 123 8.84 8.78 19.55
N LYS A 124 8.95 9.77 18.66
CA LYS A 124 7.98 10.85 18.49
C LYS A 124 6.89 10.55 17.47
N MET A 125 7.01 9.47 16.69
CA MET A 125 6.07 9.13 15.63
C MET A 125 5.18 7.94 16.02
N PHE A 126 3.88 8.09 15.83
CA PHE A 126 2.94 6.97 15.77
C PHE A 126 2.62 6.65 14.32
N TYR A 127 2.96 5.46 13.84
CA TYR A 127 2.70 5.05 12.46
C TYR A 127 1.72 3.89 12.38
N LEU A 128 0.74 3.96 11.47
CA LEU A 128 -0.18 2.86 11.19
C LEU A 128 -0.12 2.41 9.73
N PHE A 129 0.09 1.11 9.54
CA PHE A 129 0.11 0.48 8.22
C PHE A 129 -1.29 -0.03 7.81
N GLU A 130 -1.93 0.63 6.84
CA GLU A 130 -3.16 0.15 6.17
C GLU A 130 -4.33 -0.23 7.10
N PRO A 131 -4.71 0.59 8.09
CA PRO A 131 -5.79 0.23 9.03
C PRO A 131 -7.13 0.02 8.32
N LEU A 132 -7.39 0.75 7.22
CA LEU A 132 -8.61 0.60 6.41
C LEU A 132 -8.74 -0.77 5.72
N TRP A 133 -7.72 -1.64 5.76
CA TRP A 133 -7.82 -3.02 5.28
C TRP A 133 -8.96 -3.79 5.95
N HIS A 134 -9.17 -3.57 7.25
CA HIS A 134 -10.26 -4.21 7.98
C HIS A 134 -11.63 -3.77 7.47
N VAL A 135 -11.78 -2.47 7.24
CA VAL A 135 -13.01 -1.88 6.71
C VAL A 135 -13.32 -2.45 5.33
N GLU A 136 -12.33 -2.44 4.42
CA GLU A 136 -12.50 -2.99 3.08
C GLU A 136 -12.77 -4.50 3.11
N ARG A 137 -12.05 -5.28 3.92
CA ARG A 137 -12.25 -6.73 4.02
C ARG A 137 -13.67 -7.06 4.48
N MET A 138 -14.14 -6.40 5.54
CA MET A 138 -15.48 -6.68 6.06
C MET A 138 -16.55 -6.27 5.04
N LEU A 139 -16.45 -5.07 4.49
CA LEU A 139 -17.46 -4.55 3.59
C LEU A 139 -17.44 -5.26 2.23
N THR A 140 -16.30 -5.73 1.72
CA THR A 140 -16.29 -6.57 0.50
C THR A 140 -16.85 -7.98 0.73
N THR A 141 -16.77 -8.50 1.96
CA THR A 141 -17.38 -9.79 2.32
C THR A 141 -18.90 -9.66 2.50
N THR A 142 -19.38 -8.53 2.98
CA THR A 142 -20.81 -8.30 3.29
C THR A 142 -21.57 -7.61 2.16
N ALA A 143 -20.92 -6.75 1.36
CA ALA A 143 -21.54 -6.01 0.28
C ALA A 143 -21.52 -6.82 -1.02
N LYS A 144 -22.59 -7.60 -1.23
CA LYS A 144 -23.20 -7.77 -2.56
C LYS A 144 -24.05 -6.54 -2.96
N THR A 145 -23.96 -5.43 -2.22
CA THR A 145 -24.87 -4.28 -2.33
C THR A 145 -24.13 -2.97 -2.57
N ASN A 146 -24.45 -2.36 -3.72
CA ASN A 146 -23.87 -1.15 -4.30
C ASN A 146 -24.24 0.12 -3.53
N ASN A 147 -23.42 0.61 -2.59
CA ASN A 147 -23.50 1.99 -2.12
C ASN A 147 -22.11 2.55 -1.80
N GLY A 148 -21.42 3.05 -2.82
CA GLY A 148 -20.04 3.58 -2.72
C GLY A 148 -19.89 4.82 -1.82
N THR A 149 -20.95 5.61 -1.64
CA THR A 149 -20.96 6.82 -0.79
C THR A 149 -20.89 6.49 0.70
N VAL A 150 -21.56 5.43 1.14
CA VAL A 150 -21.51 4.96 2.54
C VAL A 150 -20.10 4.49 2.91
N LEU A 151 -19.41 3.81 1.97
CA LEU A 151 -18.04 3.33 2.17
C LEU A 151 -17.05 4.48 2.40
N VAL A 152 -17.22 5.58 1.67
CA VAL A 152 -16.38 6.77 1.77
C VAL A 152 -16.49 7.42 3.16
N GLY A 153 -17.71 7.61 3.66
CA GLY A 153 -17.94 8.15 5.00
C GLY A 153 -17.27 7.31 6.10
N ILE A 154 -17.40 5.98 6.00
CA ILE A 154 -16.78 5.06 6.96
C ILE A 154 -15.25 5.17 6.94
N TYR A 155 -14.61 5.24 5.77
CA TYR A 155 -13.16 5.40 5.68
C TYR A 155 -12.70 6.69 6.36
N ARG A 156 -13.39 7.80 6.11
CA ARG A 156 -13.10 9.09 6.73
C ARG A 156 -13.24 9.02 8.25
N ASP A 157 -14.34 8.47 8.76
CA ASP A 157 -14.62 8.43 10.20
C ASP A 157 -13.62 7.54 10.95
N VAL A 158 -13.22 6.42 10.34
CA VAL A 158 -12.15 5.55 10.90
C VAL A 158 -10.81 6.28 10.89
N LEU A 159 -10.45 6.99 9.81
CA LEU A 159 -9.21 7.78 9.78
C LEU A 159 -9.21 8.89 10.84
N GLN A 160 -10.33 9.60 11.00
CA GLN A 160 -10.48 10.65 12.00
C GLN A 160 -10.27 10.09 13.41
N GLY A 161 -10.96 9.00 13.77
CA GLY A 161 -10.79 8.33 15.05
C GLY A 161 -9.32 7.93 15.29
N LEU A 162 -8.69 7.29 14.31
CA LEU A 162 -7.30 6.85 14.44
C LEU A 162 -6.30 8.01 14.58
N PHE A 163 -6.49 9.14 13.88
CA PHE A 163 -5.64 10.31 14.08
C PHE A 163 -5.82 10.97 15.45
N LEU A 164 -7.03 10.86 16.02
CA LEU A 164 -7.36 11.27 17.38
C LEU A 164 -7.02 10.19 18.43
N CYS A 165 -6.35 9.11 18.04
CA CYS A 165 -5.98 7.99 18.89
C CYS A 165 -7.17 7.22 19.51
N ASP A 166 -8.31 7.18 18.83
CA ASP A 166 -9.47 6.34 19.16
C ASP A 166 -9.60 5.17 18.18
N PHE A 167 -9.33 3.96 18.66
CA PHE A 167 -9.42 2.72 17.89
C PHE A 167 -10.83 2.12 17.85
N SER A 168 -11.78 2.62 18.65
CA SER A 168 -13.13 2.05 18.79
C SER A 168 -13.89 1.94 17.46
N SER A 169 -13.65 2.89 16.55
CA SER A 169 -14.22 2.86 15.20
C SER A 169 -13.63 1.76 14.32
N LEU A 170 -12.33 1.47 14.46
CA LEU A 170 -11.66 0.40 13.72
C LEU A 170 -12.06 -1.00 14.23
N GLU A 171 -12.25 -1.15 15.55
CA GLU A 171 -12.58 -2.43 16.20
C GLU A 171 -13.77 -3.14 15.58
N LYS A 172 -14.80 -2.36 15.21
CA LYS A 172 -16.02 -2.83 14.55
C LYS A 172 -15.74 -3.61 13.27
N PHE A 173 -14.60 -3.37 12.62
CA PHE A 173 -14.21 -3.97 11.35
C PHE A 173 -13.18 -5.11 11.48
N ILE A 174 -12.64 -5.34 12.67
CA ILE A 174 -11.68 -6.42 12.91
C ILE A 174 -12.44 -7.74 13.05
N SER A 175 -11.94 -8.77 12.37
CA SER A 175 -12.53 -10.12 12.41
C SER A 175 -11.44 -11.15 12.74
N PRO A 176 -11.61 -11.96 13.81
CA PRO A 176 -12.75 -11.94 14.75
C PRO A 176 -12.84 -10.62 15.55
N PRO A 177 -14.04 -10.25 16.06
CA PRO A 177 -14.21 -9.05 16.88
C PRO A 177 -13.27 -9.07 18.09
N PRO A 178 -12.63 -7.94 18.42
CA PRO A 178 -11.83 -7.82 19.64
C PRO A 178 -12.66 -8.17 20.89
N GLN A 179 -12.02 -8.79 21.87
CA GLN A 179 -12.60 -9.07 23.19
C GLN A 179 -11.87 -8.20 24.20
N ASP A 180 -12.61 -7.39 24.96
CA ASP A 180 -12.04 -6.40 25.90
C ASP A 180 -10.93 -5.55 25.26
N HIS A 181 -11.17 -5.07 24.04
CA HIS A 181 -10.21 -4.31 23.20
C HIS A 181 -8.95 -5.09 22.79
N VAL A 182 -8.88 -6.41 23.02
CA VAL A 182 -7.74 -7.26 22.67
C VAL A 182 -7.99 -8.01 21.37
N THR A 183 -7.00 -7.98 20.46
CA THR A 183 -7.09 -8.71 19.18
C THR A 183 -5.74 -9.26 18.69
N PRO A 184 -5.68 -10.52 18.21
CA PRO A 184 -4.52 -11.06 17.50
C PRO A 184 -4.55 -10.76 15.98
N ALA A 185 -5.59 -10.08 15.49
CA ALA A 185 -5.93 -10.05 14.08
C ALA A 185 -5.62 -8.73 13.38
N LEU A 186 -4.97 -7.75 14.04
CA LEU A 186 -4.65 -6.47 13.41
C LEU A 186 -3.76 -6.67 12.17
N PHE A 187 -4.24 -6.22 11.02
CA PHE A 187 -3.54 -6.38 9.74
C PHE A 187 -2.17 -5.72 9.79
N ARG A 188 -1.15 -6.52 9.54
CA ARG A 188 0.26 -6.09 9.44
C ARG A 188 0.76 -5.24 10.61
N ARG A 189 0.33 -5.57 11.84
CA ARG A 189 0.82 -4.96 13.09
C ARG A 189 2.34 -4.80 13.09
N GLU A 190 3.08 -5.80 12.59
CA GLU A 190 4.54 -5.82 12.56
C GLU A 190 5.19 -4.68 11.75
N SER A 191 4.41 -3.97 10.94
CA SER A 191 4.88 -2.83 10.15
C SER A 191 4.78 -1.50 10.90
N SER A 192 4.26 -1.49 12.13
CA SER A 192 4.09 -0.29 12.95
C SER A 192 4.99 -0.42 14.18
N LEU A 193 6.12 0.31 14.22
CA LEU A 193 7.08 0.17 15.32
C LEU A 193 6.44 0.50 16.67
N SER A 194 5.62 1.56 16.71
CA SER A 194 4.89 1.98 17.91
C SER A 194 3.93 0.93 18.48
N LEU A 195 3.43 0.00 17.65
CA LEU A 195 2.55 -1.10 18.10
C LEU A 195 3.32 -2.34 18.62
N CYS A 196 4.65 -2.28 18.54
CA CYS A 196 5.59 -3.30 18.98
C CYS A 196 6.57 -2.78 20.06
N GLU A 197 6.42 -1.52 20.47
CA GLU A 197 7.10 -0.92 21.62
C GLU A 197 6.67 -1.57 22.94
N GLU A 198 7.43 -1.32 24.00
CA GLU A 198 7.32 -2.07 25.27
C GLU A 198 6.00 -1.83 25.99
N ASN A 199 5.58 -0.57 26.02
CA ASN A 199 4.31 -0.11 26.56
C ASN A 199 3.09 -0.70 25.85
N VAL A 200 3.21 -1.19 24.60
CA VAL A 200 2.11 -1.80 23.83
C VAL A 200 2.24 -3.33 23.75
N CYS A 201 3.42 -3.87 24.05
CA CYS A 201 3.70 -5.29 23.89
C CYS A 201 3.12 -6.11 25.05
N SER A 202 1.90 -6.63 24.87
CA SER A 202 1.25 -7.52 25.83
C SER A 202 2.02 -8.83 26.07
N PRO A 203 1.85 -9.50 27.23
CA PRO A 203 2.35 -10.85 27.47
C PRO A 203 1.83 -11.86 26.46
N VAL A 204 2.67 -12.82 26.06
CA VAL A 204 2.29 -13.90 25.13
C VAL A 204 1.26 -14.83 25.77
N ILE A 205 0.16 -15.08 25.08
CA ILE A 205 -0.88 -16.02 25.49
C ILE A 205 -0.67 -17.34 24.74
N LYS A 206 -0.63 -18.45 25.47
CA LYS A 206 -0.50 -19.79 24.90
C LYS A 206 -1.71 -20.08 23.99
N ASP A 207 -1.47 -20.78 22.88
CA ASP A 207 -2.49 -21.22 21.91
C ASP A 207 -3.21 -20.09 21.12
N VAL A 208 -2.77 -18.84 21.26
CA VAL A 208 -3.24 -17.73 20.40
C VAL A 208 -2.27 -17.51 19.25
N PHE A 209 -2.73 -17.73 18.02
CA PHE A 209 -1.92 -17.50 16.83
C PHE A 209 -2.04 -16.04 16.33
N GLU A 210 -0.94 -15.30 16.39
CA GLU A 210 -0.81 -13.98 15.76
C GLU A 210 -0.14 -14.09 14.38
N ARG A 211 -0.95 -13.88 13.34
CA ARG A 211 -0.46 -13.90 11.95
C ARG A 211 0.61 -12.83 11.68
N TYR A 212 0.51 -11.70 12.36
CA TYR A 212 1.29 -10.48 12.12
C TYR A 212 2.10 -10.10 13.37
N HIS A 213 2.91 -11.04 13.86
CA HIS A 213 3.71 -10.85 15.08
C HIS A 213 4.83 -9.82 14.88
N CYS A 214 5.13 -9.08 15.96
CA CYS A 214 6.24 -8.13 15.99
C CYS A 214 7.58 -8.80 15.67
N LYS A 215 8.40 -8.17 14.82
CA LYS A 215 9.67 -8.75 14.35
C LYS A 215 10.78 -8.70 15.39
N THR A 216 10.81 -7.64 16.19
CA THR A 216 11.90 -7.33 17.13
C THR A 216 11.63 -7.85 18.53
N ARG A 217 10.39 -8.23 18.83
CA ARG A 217 9.95 -8.63 20.17
C ARG A 217 8.80 -9.65 20.08
N ARG A 218 8.78 -10.60 21.01
CA ARG A 218 7.64 -11.50 21.20
C ARG A 218 6.57 -10.79 22.01
N CYS A 219 5.53 -10.34 21.32
CA CYS A 219 4.33 -9.77 21.93
C CYS A 219 3.19 -10.78 21.81
N GLY A 220 2.31 -10.77 22.80
CA GLY A 220 0.98 -11.36 22.69
C GLY A 220 -0.02 -10.41 22.03
N PRO A 221 -1.31 -10.80 22.01
CA PRO A 221 -2.37 -10.08 21.30
C PRO A 221 -2.40 -8.59 21.64
N LEU A 222 -2.65 -7.78 20.62
CA LEU A 222 -2.63 -6.33 20.75
C LEU A 222 -3.82 -5.88 21.59
N ASN A 223 -3.54 -5.15 22.67
CA ASN A 223 -4.55 -4.39 23.40
C ASN A 223 -4.68 -2.99 22.76
N LEU A 224 -5.86 -2.68 22.22
CA LEU A 224 -6.11 -1.44 21.51
C LEU A 224 -6.23 -0.24 22.44
N THR A 225 -6.53 -0.43 23.71
CA THR A 225 -6.43 0.63 24.74
C THR A 225 -4.96 1.05 24.91
N LEU A 226 -4.04 0.09 25.05
CA LEU A 226 -2.60 0.40 25.11
C LEU A 226 -2.09 1.04 23.82
N ALA A 227 -2.64 0.64 22.66
CA ALA A 227 -2.33 1.27 21.39
C ALA A 227 -2.80 2.74 21.33
N SER A 228 -4.00 3.04 21.86
CA SER A 228 -4.52 4.41 21.99
C SER A 228 -3.65 5.26 22.91
N GLU A 229 -3.26 4.73 24.07
CA GLU A 229 -2.36 5.42 25.02
C GLU A 229 -0.98 5.70 24.39
N SER A 230 -0.41 4.70 23.70
CA SER A 230 0.84 4.88 22.97
C SER A 230 0.68 5.96 21.89
N CYS A 231 -0.38 5.94 21.10
CA CYS A 231 -0.68 6.99 20.12
C CYS A 231 -0.72 8.38 20.77
N LEU A 232 -1.47 8.55 21.86
CA LEU A 232 -1.59 9.83 22.56
C LEU A 232 -0.24 10.37 23.07
N SER A 233 0.69 9.48 23.43
CA SER A 233 2.03 9.83 23.89
C SER A 233 2.95 10.36 22.79
N LYS A 234 2.65 10.09 21.50
CA LYS A 234 3.49 10.49 20.37
C LYS A 234 3.19 11.92 19.92
N GLN A 235 4.22 12.60 19.40
CA GLN A 235 4.13 13.98 18.95
C GLN A 235 3.51 14.10 17.55
N HIS A 236 3.76 13.15 16.66
CA HIS A 236 3.27 13.17 15.28
C HIS A 236 2.66 11.82 14.89
N HIS A 237 1.63 11.83 14.05
CA HIS A 237 0.91 10.62 13.63
C HIS A 237 0.94 10.46 12.12
N ALA A 238 1.30 9.29 11.62
CA ALA A 238 1.32 8.98 10.19
C ALA A 238 0.45 7.75 9.92
N ILE A 239 -0.50 7.86 8.99
CA ILE A 239 -1.31 6.74 8.52
C ILE A 239 -1.05 6.54 7.05
N LYS A 240 -0.75 5.31 6.67
CA LYS A 240 -0.59 4.92 5.28
C LYS A 240 -1.80 4.13 4.80
N THR A 241 -2.39 4.52 3.67
CA THR A 241 -3.53 3.81 3.08
C THR A 241 -3.51 3.77 1.55
N VAL A 242 -3.99 2.66 0.99
CA VAL A 242 -4.22 2.48 -0.47
C VAL A 242 -5.70 2.40 -0.86
N ARG A 243 -6.60 2.74 0.08
CA ARG A 243 -8.06 2.52 -0.04
C ARG A 243 -8.86 3.79 -0.27
N VAL A 244 -8.30 4.94 0.12
CA VAL A 244 -8.84 6.24 -0.23
C VAL A 244 -8.45 6.51 -1.68
N ARG A 245 -9.45 6.67 -2.56
CA ARG A 245 -9.26 6.83 -4.01
C ARG A 245 -9.49 8.25 -4.51
N GLN A 246 -10.24 9.06 -3.76
CA GLN A 246 -10.69 10.38 -4.16
C GLN A 246 -10.38 11.36 -3.01
N LEU A 247 -9.60 12.39 -3.33
CA LEU A 247 -9.04 13.33 -2.34
C LEU A 247 -10.09 14.29 -1.75
N ASP A 248 -11.07 14.71 -2.54
CA ASP A 248 -12.22 15.54 -2.14
C ASP A 248 -12.98 14.93 -0.96
N THR A 249 -13.07 13.60 -0.89
CA THR A 249 -13.74 12.90 0.22
C THR A 249 -13.07 13.12 1.58
N LEU A 250 -11.82 13.58 1.59
CA LEU A 250 -11.06 13.88 2.81
C LEU A 250 -11.25 15.31 3.30
N GLN A 251 -11.98 16.17 2.59
CA GLN A 251 -12.17 17.57 2.99
C GLN A 251 -12.60 17.72 4.46
N PRO A 252 -13.63 17.01 4.97
CA PRO A 252 -14.02 17.17 6.38
C PRO A 252 -12.99 16.66 7.38
N LEU A 253 -12.11 15.74 6.97
CA LEU A 253 -10.99 15.28 7.81
C LEU A 253 -9.89 16.34 7.87
N VAL A 254 -9.60 16.99 6.74
CA VAL A 254 -8.56 18.02 6.64
C VAL A 254 -9.01 19.34 7.30
N GLU A 255 -10.30 19.65 7.29
CA GLU A 255 -10.88 20.83 7.95
C GLU A 255 -11.14 20.63 9.45
N ASP A 256 -10.94 19.45 10.00
CA ASP A 256 -11.12 19.20 11.44
C ASP A 256 -10.13 20.06 12.26
N PRO A 257 -10.61 20.99 13.11
CA PRO A 257 -9.74 21.93 13.82
C PRO A 257 -8.84 21.26 14.86
N ARG A 258 -9.11 19.99 15.21
CA ARG A 258 -8.28 19.20 16.13
C ARG A 258 -7.07 18.57 15.43
N LEU A 259 -7.07 18.55 14.09
CA LEU A 259 -6.11 17.80 13.29
C LEU A 259 -5.35 18.71 12.32
N ASP A 260 -4.03 18.77 12.47
CA ASP A 260 -3.17 19.37 11.46
C ASP A 260 -2.78 18.36 10.36
N ILE A 261 -3.72 18.07 9.45
CA ILE A 261 -3.54 17.05 8.39
C ILE A 261 -2.63 17.57 7.26
N ARG A 262 -1.69 16.72 6.83
CA ARG A 262 -0.87 16.86 5.62
C ARG A 262 -1.03 15.62 4.77
N VAL A 263 -1.48 15.78 3.53
CA VAL A 263 -1.70 14.67 2.60
C VAL A 263 -0.51 14.57 1.65
N ILE A 264 0.14 13.40 1.63
CA ILE A 264 1.16 13.07 0.64
C ILE A 264 0.57 12.01 -0.28
N GLN A 265 0.28 12.39 -1.53
CA GLN A 265 -0.27 11.48 -2.53
C GLN A 265 0.86 10.87 -3.38
N LEU A 266 0.98 9.54 -3.33
CA LEU A 266 1.98 8.80 -4.07
C LEU A 266 1.43 8.30 -5.40
N VAL A 267 2.12 8.65 -6.48
CA VAL A 267 1.83 8.19 -7.85
C VAL A 267 2.98 7.36 -8.41
N ARG A 268 2.71 6.57 -9.46
CA ARG A 268 3.70 5.74 -10.14
C ARG A 268 3.28 5.55 -11.60
N ASP A 269 4.23 5.28 -12.48
CA ASP A 269 3.96 4.96 -13.88
C ASP A 269 2.92 3.83 -13.99
N PRO A 270 1.76 4.04 -14.64
CA PRO A 270 0.72 3.04 -14.79
C PRO A 270 1.22 1.73 -15.44
N ARG A 271 2.21 1.80 -16.34
CA ARG A 271 2.84 0.62 -16.97
C ARG A 271 3.57 -0.21 -15.91
N ALA A 272 4.33 0.46 -15.06
CA ALA A 272 5.03 -0.17 -13.94
C ALA A 272 4.07 -0.78 -12.90
N ILE A 273 2.95 -0.10 -12.64
CA ILE A 273 1.90 -0.62 -11.76
C ILE A 273 1.32 -1.91 -12.33
N LEU A 274 0.90 -1.93 -13.61
CA LEU A 274 0.32 -3.10 -14.25
C LEU A 274 1.29 -4.29 -14.22
N ALA A 275 2.52 -4.09 -14.70
CA ALA A 275 3.57 -5.12 -14.70
C ALA A 275 3.79 -5.70 -13.30
N SER A 276 3.85 -4.81 -12.28
CA SER A 276 4.06 -5.27 -10.92
C SER A 276 2.85 -6.00 -10.33
N ARG A 277 1.62 -5.64 -10.70
CA ARG A 277 0.40 -6.29 -10.20
C ARG A 277 0.16 -7.65 -10.84
N MET A 278 0.52 -7.82 -12.11
CA MET A 278 0.50 -9.13 -12.77
C MET A 278 1.35 -10.16 -12.02
N VAL A 279 2.51 -9.75 -11.50
CA VAL A 279 3.36 -10.63 -10.68
C VAL A 279 2.79 -10.80 -9.27
N ALA A 280 2.47 -9.70 -8.58
CA ALA A 280 2.10 -9.71 -7.17
C ALA A 280 0.71 -10.31 -6.87
N PHE A 281 -0.19 -10.25 -7.84
CA PHE A 281 -1.59 -10.67 -7.73
C PHE A 281 -1.97 -11.58 -8.90
N SER A 282 -1.13 -12.59 -9.17
CA SER A 282 -1.23 -13.45 -10.35
C SER A 282 -2.64 -13.96 -10.64
N THR A 283 -3.35 -14.46 -9.63
CA THR A 283 -4.72 -14.97 -9.76
C THR A 283 -5.73 -13.89 -10.16
N LYS A 284 -5.55 -12.65 -9.71
CA LYS A 284 -6.45 -11.53 -10.04
C LYS A 284 -6.15 -10.92 -11.42
N TYR A 285 -4.97 -11.18 -11.97
CA TYR A 285 -4.49 -10.60 -13.23
C TYR A 285 -4.21 -11.70 -14.27
N GLN A 286 -4.91 -12.83 -14.20
CA GLN A 286 -4.73 -13.95 -15.14
C GLN A 286 -5.03 -13.53 -16.59
N THR A 287 -6.09 -12.75 -16.81
CA THR A 287 -6.45 -12.20 -18.13
C THR A 287 -5.31 -11.38 -18.75
N TRP A 288 -4.75 -10.44 -17.98
CA TRP A 288 -3.59 -9.66 -18.42
C TRP A 288 -2.36 -10.53 -18.70
N LYS A 289 -2.15 -11.63 -17.97
CA LYS A 289 -1.07 -12.57 -18.24
C LYS A 289 -1.29 -13.38 -19.52
N ALA A 290 -2.52 -13.76 -19.82
CA ALA A 290 -2.85 -14.42 -21.08
C ALA A 290 -2.56 -13.48 -22.25
N TRP A 291 -3.04 -12.24 -22.20
CA TRP A 291 -2.76 -11.24 -23.24
C TRP A 291 -1.27 -10.91 -23.38
N ALA A 292 -0.50 -10.97 -22.30
CA ALA A 292 0.94 -10.82 -22.35
C ALA A 292 1.63 -11.91 -23.19
N GLN A 293 1.04 -13.11 -23.27
CA GLN A 293 1.54 -14.23 -24.07
C GLN A 293 0.98 -14.19 -25.50
N ASP A 294 -0.31 -13.90 -25.63
CA ASP A 294 -1.03 -13.94 -26.91
C ASP A 294 -0.78 -12.69 -27.78
N GLY A 295 -0.33 -11.59 -27.17
CA GLY A 295 -0.04 -10.32 -27.84
C GLY A 295 -1.27 -9.51 -28.27
N GLN A 296 -2.48 -10.03 -28.06
CA GLN A 296 -3.75 -9.38 -28.38
C GLN A 296 -4.48 -8.94 -27.11
N VAL A 297 -4.87 -7.67 -27.05
CA VAL A 297 -5.65 -7.10 -25.95
C VAL A 297 -6.93 -6.51 -26.54
N PRO A 298 -8.11 -7.07 -26.23
CA PRO A 298 -9.38 -6.51 -26.66
C PRO A 298 -9.61 -5.15 -25.97
N GLU A 299 -9.81 -4.09 -26.75
CA GLU A 299 -9.94 -2.74 -26.19
C GLU A 299 -11.22 -2.55 -25.36
N ASP A 300 -12.29 -3.26 -25.71
CA ASP A 300 -13.59 -3.19 -25.04
C ASP A 300 -13.73 -4.14 -23.84
N ASP A 301 -12.66 -4.83 -23.45
CA ASP A 301 -12.67 -5.74 -22.29
C ASP A 301 -12.85 -4.98 -20.97
N GLU A 302 -13.59 -5.58 -20.04
CA GLU A 302 -13.88 -5.00 -18.72
C GLU A 302 -12.62 -4.73 -17.88
N GLU A 303 -11.57 -5.54 -18.03
CA GLU A 303 -10.29 -5.31 -17.34
C GLU A 303 -9.57 -4.07 -17.87
N VAL A 304 -9.66 -3.79 -19.17
CA VAL A 304 -9.10 -2.58 -19.81
C VAL A 304 -9.90 -1.35 -19.37
N LYS A 305 -11.24 -1.43 -19.34
CA LYS A 305 -12.10 -0.38 -18.80
C LYS A 305 -11.80 -0.11 -17.33
N ARG A 306 -11.60 -1.15 -16.52
CA ARG A 306 -11.22 -1.04 -15.10
C ARG A 306 -9.87 -0.34 -14.94
N LEU A 307 -8.88 -0.66 -15.78
CA LEU A 307 -7.60 0.04 -15.79
C LEU A 307 -7.79 1.53 -16.09
N LYS A 308 -8.55 1.87 -17.13
CA LYS A 308 -8.87 3.26 -17.49
C LYS A 308 -9.51 4.02 -16.32
N VAL A 309 -10.56 3.46 -15.73
CA VAL A 309 -11.26 4.06 -14.58
C VAL A 309 -10.31 4.29 -13.39
N ASN A 310 -9.40 3.35 -13.11
CA ASN A 310 -8.43 3.53 -12.04
C ASN A 310 -7.42 4.66 -12.34
N CYS A 311 -6.97 4.79 -13.59
CA CYS A 311 -6.10 5.88 -14.04
C CYS A 311 -6.82 7.24 -13.98
N ASP A 312 -8.08 7.30 -14.41
CA ASP A 312 -8.92 8.50 -14.34
C ASP A 312 -9.16 8.93 -12.90
N HIS A 313 -9.52 8.01 -11.99
CA HIS A 313 -9.68 8.35 -10.57
C HIS A 313 -8.39 8.89 -9.94
N LEU A 314 -7.24 8.29 -10.27
CA LEU A 314 -5.95 8.77 -9.75
C LEU A 314 -5.63 10.18 -10.26
N ARG A 315 -5.89 10.43 -11.56
CA ARG A 315 -5.71 11.73 -12.19
C ARG A 315 -6.63 12.79 -11.57
N MET A 316 -7.93 12.52 -11.50
CA MET A 316 -8.92 13.44 -10.92
C MET A 316 -8.59 13.77 -9.46
N SER A 317 -8.20 12.76 -8.66
CA SER A 317 -7.76 12.98 -7.28
C SER A 317 -6.54 13.89 -7.20
N ALA A 318 -5.58 13.74 -8.13
CA ALA A 318 -4.39 14.58 -8.17
C ALA A 318 -4.70 16.00 -8.68
N GLU A 319 -5.60 16.17 -9.65
CA GLU A 319 -6.05 17.48 -10.14
C GLU A 319 -6.68 18.31 -9.02
N VAL A 320 -7.51 17.70 -8.16
CA VAL A 320 -8.02 18.37 -6.95
C VAL A 320 -6.87 18.84 -6.06
N GLY A 321 -5.88 17.99 -5.82
CA GLY A 321 -4.74 18.33 -4.97
C GLY A 321 -3.89 19.47 -5.53
N LEU A 322 -3.55 19.37 -6.82
CA LEU A 322 -2.77 20.36 -7.55
C LEU A 322 -3.51 21.69 -7.76
N SER A 323 -4.85 21.68 -7.74
CA SER A 323 -5.64 22.92 -7.76
C SER A 323 -5.58 23.71 -6.45
N GLN A 324 -5.01 23.14 -5.38
CA GLN A 324 -4.79 23.77 -4.07
C GLN A 324 -6.03 24.57 -3.58
N PRO A 325 -7.22 23.94 -3.47
CA PRO A 325 -8.41 24.62 -2.97
C PRO A 325 -8.17 25.12 -1.54
N ARG A 326 -8.96 26.10 -1.08
CA ARG A 326 -8.76 26.76 0.24
C ARG A 326 -8.52 25.79 1.39
N TRP A 327 -9.30 24.70 1.44
CA TRP A 327 -9.17 23.68 2.49
C TRP A 327 -7.89 22.83 2.39
N LEU A 328 -7.19 22.83 1.27
CA LEU A 328 -6.02 21.98 1.02
C LEU A 328 -4.72 22.77 0.79
N ARG A 329 -4.81 24.09 0.63
CA ARG A 329 -3.66 24.97 0.42
C ARG A 329 -2.56 24.72 1.47
N HIS A 330 -1.33 24.49 1.00
CA HIS A 330 -0.16 24.14 1.83
C HIS A 330 -0.29 22.82 2.61
N ARG A 331 -1.32 22.00 2.34
CA ARG A 331 -1.60 20.74 3.02
C ARG A 331 -1.55 19.52 2.10
N TYR A 332 -1.15 19.71 0.84
CA TYR A 332 -1.02 18.64 -0.15
C TYR A 332 0.35 18.62 -0.82
N MET A 333 0.91 17.42 -0.99
CA MET A 333 2.11 17.14 -1.75
C MET A 333 1.88 15.92 -2.64
N LEU A 334 2.19 16.02 -3.93
CA LEU A 334 2.20 14.88 -4.85
C LEU A 334 3.64 14.43 -5.11
N VAL A 335 3.90 13.12 -5.01
CA VAL A 335 5.25 12.59 -5.21
C VAL A 335 5.23 11.32 -6.07
N ARG A 336 6.10 11.27 -7.08
CA ARG A 336 6.29 10.07 -7.92
C ARG A 336 7.19 9.07 -7.22
N TYR A 337 6.83 7.80 -7.31
CA TYR A 337 7.66 6.69 -6.84
C TYR A 337 9.06 6.71 -7.46
N GLU A 338 9.16 7.06 -8.75
CA GLU A 338 10.42 7.05 -9.48
C GLU A 338 11.40 8.12 -8.95
N ASP A 339 10.90 9.29 -8.54
CA ASP A 339 11.72 10.34 -7.94
C ASP A 339 12.24 9.90 -6.56
N ILE A 340 11.39 9.25 -5.76
CA ILE A 340 11.78 8.67 -4.45
C ILE A 340 12.84 7.58 -4.64
N ALA A 341 12.66 6.73 -5.65
CA ALA A 341 13.59 5.65 -5.94
C ALA A 341 14.93 6.14 -6.49
N ARG A 342 14.96 7.30 -7.16
CA ARG A 342 16.19 7.90 -7.69
C ARG A 342 16.91 8.76 -6.66
N TYR A 343 16.15 9.49 -5.84
CA TYR A 343 16.68 10.46 -4.86
C TYR A 343 16.02 10.29 -3.48
N PRO A 344 16.19 9.13 -2.81
CA PRO A 344 15.43 8.80 -1.61
C PRO A 344 15.69 9.76 -0.44
N MET A 345 16.96 10.15 -0.21
CA MET A 345 17.31 11.09 0.86
C MET A 345 16.73 12.49 0.60
N GLN A 346 16.87 12.99 -0.62
CA GLN A 346 16.35 14.29 -1.02
C GLN A 346 14.82 14.34 -0.90
N LYS A 347 14.12 13.33 -1.43
CA LYS A 347 12.65 13.28 -1.38
C LYS A 347 12.13 13.09 0.04
N ALA A 348 12.84 12.36 0.90
CA ALA A 348 12.51 12.29 2.32
C ALA A 348 12.64 13.67 2.98
N GLU A 349 13.73 14.40 2.73
CA GLU A 349 13.93 15.75 3.28
C GLU A 349 12.85 16.75 2.83
N GLU A 350 12.47 16.70 1.54
CA GLU A 350 11.35 17.48 1.01
C GLU A 350 10.03 17.14 1.73
N MET A 351 9.73 15.85 1.96
CA MET A 351 8.52 15.43 2.69
C MET A 351 8.53 15.88 4.16
N TYR A 352 9.67 15.81 4.85
CA TYR A 352 9.81 16.28 6.22
C TYR A 352 9.63 17.80 6.32
N LYS A 353 10.23 18.55 5.39
CA LYS A 353 10.03 20.00 5.28
C LYS A 353 8.57 20.35 5.03
N PHE A 354 7.91 19.68 4.08
CA PHE A 354 6.49 19.88 3.78
C PHE A 354 5.59 19.61 5.00
N THR A 355 5.88 18.55 5.75
CA THR A 355 5.08 18.21 6.95
C THR A 355 5.38 19.12 8.15
N GLY A 356 6.45 19.91 8.11
CA GLY A 356 6.93 20.72 9.23
C GLY A 356 7.51 19.87 10.37
N ILE A 357 7.93 18.64 10.08
CA ILE A 357 8.51 17.72 11.06
C ILE A 357 10.03 17.70 10.89
N PRO A 358 10.83 17.87 11.97
CA PRO A 358 12.28 17.75 11.87
C PRO A 358 12.72 16.37 11.37
N PHE A 359 13.58 16.32 10.35
CA PHE A 359 14.06 15.05 9.80
C PHE A 359 15.11 14.41 10.73
N SER A 360 14.69 13.37 11.46
CA SER A 360 15.51 12.73 12.49
C SER A 360 16.70 11.94 11.93
N SER A 361 17.75 11.80 12.74
CA SER A 361 18.94 11.00 12.39
C SER A 361 18.59 9.52 12.18
N GLN A 362 17.68 8.97 12.97
CA GLN A 362 17.23 7.57 12.85
C GLN A 362 16.61 7.29 11.48
N ALA A 363 15.71 8.16 11.01
CA ALA A 363 15.12 8.02 9.70
C ALA A 363 16.17 8.18 8.59
N ARG A 364 17.09 9.16 8.71
CA ARG A 364 18.20 9.35 7.75
C ARG A 364 19.08 8.10 7.65
N GLU A 365 19.53 7.56 8.78
CA GLU A 365 20.35 6.35 8.85
C GLU A 365 19.64 5.13 8.26
N TRP A 366 18.35 4.96 8.56
CA TRP A 366 17.56 3.88 8.00
C TRP A 366 17.46 4.00 6.48
N ILE A 367 17.17 5.20 5.95
CA ILE A 367 17.07 5.42 4.50
C ILE A 367 18.39 5.10 3.81
N LEU A 368 19.52 5.59 4.32
CA LEU A 368 20.86 5.28 3.78
C LEU A 368 21.10 3.78 3.72
N ARG A 369 20.86 3.08 4.83
CA ARG A 369 21.09 1.62 4.95
C ARG A 369 20.21 0.81 4.00
N ASN A 370 18.96 1.20 3.81
CA ASN A 370 17.97 0.40 3.06
C ASN A 370 17.92 0.73 1.55
N THR A 371 18.57 1.81 1.11
CA THR A 371 18.57 2.23 -0.31
C THR A 371 19.89 2.00 -1.03
N GLN A 372 21.00 1.86 -0.30
CA GLN A 372 22.33 1.60 -0.84
C GLN A 372 22.72 0.11 -0.83
N THR A 373 21.84 -0.78 -0.37
CA THR A 373 22.13 -2.22 -0.31
C THR A 373 22.08 -2.90 -1.68
N THR A 374 23.11 -3.69 -1.98
CA THR A 374 23.23 -4.54 -3.17
C THR A 374 22.69 -5.96 -2.97
N GLN A 375 22.29 -6.33 -1.74
CA GLN A 375 21.76 -7.66 -1.45
C GLN A 375 20.28 -7.78 -1.88
N GLU A 376 19.94 -8.87 -2.57
CA GLU A 376 18.56 -9.18 -2.94
C GLU A 376 17.72 -9.46 -1.69
N ALA A 377 16.87 -8.51 -1.29
CA ALA A 377 15.94 -8.77 -0.20
C ALA A 377 14.81 -9.71 -0.64
N SER A 378 14.50 -10.69 0.21
CA SER A 378 13.42 -11.65 0.01
C SER A 378 12.04 -10.99 0.16
N GLY A 379 11.15 -11.25 -0.80
CA GLY A 379 9.75 -10.83 -0.74
C GLY A 379 9.36 -9.62 -1.62
N ILE A 380 8.13 -9.68 -2.15
CA ILE A 380 7.55 -8.71 -3.10
C ILE A 380 7.31 -7.34 -2.46
N TYR A 381 7.20 -7.28 -1.13
CA TYR A 381 6.95 -6.06 -0.35
C TYR A 381 8.17 -5.56 0.44
N SER A 382 9.36 -6.13 0.21
CA SER A 382 10.58 -5.70 0.90
C SER A 382 10.93 -4.23 0.59
N THR A 383 11.39 -3.53 1.61
CA THR A 383 11.85 -2.13 1.58
C THR A 383 13.37 -2.00 1.39
N GLN A 384 14.12 -3.11 1.36
CA GLN A 384 15.58 -3.13 1.20
C GLN A 384 15.96 -3.52 -0.23
N LYS A 385 16.26 -2.56 -1.11
CA LYS A 385 16.70 -2.83 -2.49
C LYS A 385 17.49 -1.63 -3.03
N ASN A 386 18.29 -1.85 -4.08
CA ASN A 386 18.71 -0.75 -4.95
C ASN A 386 17.45 -0.14 -5.60
N SER A 387 16.97 0.95 -5.00
CA SER A 387 15.66 1.52 -5.32
C SER A 387 15.57 2.02 -6.76
N SER A 388 16.66 2.60 -7.29
CA SER A 388 16.73 3.12 -8.66
C SER A 388 16.62 2.02 -9.72
N GLU A 389 17.37 0.92 -9.57
CA GLU A 389 17.29 -0.21 -10.51
C GLU A 389 15.90 -0.87 -10.50
N GLN A 390 15.29 -0.98 -9.32
CA GLN A 390 13.96 -1.56 -9.20
C GLN A 390 12.85 -0.68 -9.78
N ALA A 391 13.08 0.63 -9.88
CA ALA A 391 12.11 1.53 -10.49
C ALA A 391 12.00 1.31 -12.00
N GLU A 392 13.08 0.91 -12.67
CA GLU A 392 13.10 0.67 -14.12
C GLU A 392 12.90 -0.78 -14.54
N LYS A 393 12.96 -1.74 -13.61
CA LYS A 393 12.86 -3.19 -13.91
C LYS A 393 11.64 -3.56 -14.76
N TRP A 394 10.53 -2.84 -14.61
CA TRP A 394 9.30 -3.10 -15.35
C TRP A 394 9.47 -2.96 -16.86
N ARG A 395 10.38 -2.09 -17.32
CA ARG A 395 10.68 -1.81 -18.74
C ARG A 395 11.08 -3.08 -19.52
N PHE A 396 11.67 -4.06 -18.84
CA PHE A 396 12.12 -5.33 -19.41
C PHE A 396 11.14 -6.49 -19.22
N SER A 397 10.12 -6.30 -18.36
CA SER A 397 9.18 -7.36 -18.00
C SER A 397 7.80 -7.18 -18.58
N ILE A 398 7.44 -5.96 -19.00
CA ILE A 398 6.16 -5.70 -19.64
C ILE A 398 6.29 -5.93 -21.14
N PRO A 399 5.43 -6.74 -21.76
CA PRO A 399 5.34 -6.80 -23.21
C PRO A 399 4.99 -5.43 -23.78
N PHE A 400 5.62 -5.05 -24.90
CA PHE A 400 5.41 -3.75 -25.53
C PHE A 400 3.92 -3.53 -25.88
N THR A 401 3.21 -4.57 -26.33
CA THR A 401 1.77 -4.53 -26.62
C THR A 401 0.94 -4.09 -25.41
N LEU A 402 1.24 -4.60 -24.21
CA LEU A 402 0.57 -4.16 -22.98
C LEU A 402 0.95 -2.72 -22.62
N ALA A 403 2.21 -2.33 -22.80
CA ALA A 403 2.63 -0.96 -22.57
C ALA A 403 1.90 0.04 -23.47
N GLN A 404 1.66 -0.31 -24.74
CA GLN A 404 0.87 0.48 -25.69
C GLN A 404 -0.59 0.63 -25.24
N VAL A 405 -1.22 -0.45 -24.78
CA VAL A 405 -2.60 -0.37 -24.23
C VAL A 405 -2.66 0.57 -23.05
N VAL A 406 -1.74 0.45 -22.09
CA VAL A 406 -1.67 1.33 -20.93
C VAL A 406 -1.48 2.78 -21.35
N GLN A 407 -0.56 3.06 -22.29
CA GLN A 407 -0.33 4.40 -22.83
C GLN A 407 -1.59 5.02 -23.43
N ARG A 408 -2.35 4.22 -24.18
CA ARG A 408 -3.59 4.68 -24.80
C ARG A 408 -4.67 4.98 -23.77
N VAL A 409 -4.89 4.08 -22.80
CA VAL A 409 -6.02 4.23 -21.84
C VAL A 409 -5.71 5.14 -20.66
N CYS A 410 -4.45 5.19 -20.21
CA CYS A 410 -3.99 6.02 -19.10
C CYS A 410 -3.25 7.28 -19.57
N GLY A 411 -3.31 7.59 -20.87
CA GLY A 411 -2.51 8.66 -21.48
C GLY A 411 -2.65 10.03 -20.80
N PRO A 412 -3.87 10.53 -20.51
CA PRO A 412 -4.06 11.77 -19.76
C PRO A 412 -3.40 11.74 -18.38
N THR A 413 -3.54 10.63 -17.64
CA THR A 413 -2.90 10.41 -16.33
C THR A 413 -1.38 10.40 -16.45
N MET A 414 -0.84 9.76 -17.48
CA MET A 414 0.60 9.73 -17.75
C MET A 414 1.16 11.12 -18.02
N LYS A 415 0.48 11.91 -18.86
CA LYS A 415 0.85 13.30 -19.14
C LYS A 415 0.80 14.18 -17.88
N LEU A 416 -0.23 14.02 -17.04
CA LEU A 416 -0.33 14.77 -15.78
C LEU A 416 0.90 14.51 -14.88
N PHE A 417 1.37 13.27 -14.78
CA PHE A 417 2.50 12.91 -13.94
C PHE A 417 3.88 12.96 -14.65
N GLY A 418 3.92 13.42 -15.91
CA GLY A 418 5.18 13.58 -16.65
C GLY A 418 5.83 12.25 -17.04
N TYR A 419 5.03 11.24 -17.41
CA TYR A 419 5.52 9.97 -17.96
C TYR A 419 5.51 10.00 -19.48
N ARG A 420 6.68 9.80 -20.09
CA ARG A 420 6.85 9.80 -21.55
C ARG A 420 6.32 8.51 -22.18
N PHE A 421 5.73 8.68 -23.36
CA PHE A 421 5.27 7.58 -24.20
C PHE A 421 6.47 6.95 -24.92
N VAL A 422 6.34 5.68 -25.26
CA VAL A 422 7.29 4.97 -26.11
C VAL A 422 6.57 4.41 -27.33
N ASP A 423 7.19 4.55 -28.50
CA ASP A 423 6.61 4.18 -29.79
C ASP A 423 7.11 2.82 -30.29
N ASP A 424 8.17 2.29 -29.68
CA ASP A 424 8.76 1.00 -30.04
C ASP A 424 9.43 0.30 -28.83
N GLU A 425 9.65 -1.01 -28.97
CA GLU A 425 10.23 -1.88 -27.94
C GLU A 425 11.70 -1.56 -27.62
N LYS A 426 12.48 -1.09 -28.61
CA LYS A 426 13.89 -0.72 -28.39
C LYS A 426 13.96 0.52 -27.50
N THR A 427 13.09 1.51 -27.73
CA THR A 427 12.98 2.70 -26.88
C THR A 427 12.49 2.33 -25.48
N LEU A 428 11.51 1.42 -25.36
CA LEU A 428 11.03 0.93 -24.06
C LEU A 428 12.17 0.36 -23.21
N THR A 429 13.03 -0.47 -23.79
CA THR A 429 14.09 -1.20 -23.06
C THR A 429 15.41 -0.42 -22.93
N ASN A 430 15.60 0.67 -23.67
CA ASN A 430 16.82 1.47 -23.63
C ASN A 430 16.90 2.41 -22.41
N LYS A 431 17.66 2.00 -21.37
CA LYS A 431 17.85 2.80 -20.14
C LYS A 431 18.53 4.16 -20.34
N SER A 432 19.25 4.35 -21.44
CA SER A 432 19.85 5.66 -21.75
C SER A 432 18.80 6.71 -22.09
N ILE A 433 17.57 6.28 -22.41
CA ILE A 433 16.41 7.14 -22.65
C ILE A 433 15.57 7.19 -21.37
N THR A 434 15.47 8.39 -20.79
CA THR A 434 14.55 8.64 -19.66
C THR A 434 13.10 8.60 -20.12
N LEU A 435 12.26 7.88 -19.38
CA LEU A 435 10.80 7.90 -19.56
C LEU A 435 10.10 8.88 -18.60
N LEU A 436 10.88 9.69 -17.91
CA LEU A 436 10.41 10.71 -16.97
C LEU A 436 10.70 12.10 -17.53
N GLU A 437 9.70 12.96 -17.47
CA GLU A 437 9.86 14.41 -17.59
C GLU A 437 10.36 14.98 -16.26
N ASP A 438 11.20 16.02 -16.36
CA ASP A 438 11.52 16.86 -15.22
C ASP A 438 10.28 17.71 -14.92
N LYS A 439 9.59 17.36 -13.85
CA LYS A 439 8.29 17.94 -13.49
C LYS A 439 8.25 18.15 -11.98
N LEU A 440 7.94 19.37 -11.61
CA LEU A 440 7.70 19.76 -10.23
C LEU A 440 6.19 19.85 -10.00
N PHE A 441 5.76 19.39 -8.83
CA PHE A 441 4.37 19.39 -8.39
C PHE A 441 4.28 20.32 -7.18
N TYR A 442 4.14 21.62 -7.43
CA TYR A 442 3.92 22.65 -6.41
C TYR A 442 2.45 23.02 -6.34
#